data_AF-A0A1Y3N133-F1
#
_entry.id   AF-A0A1Y3N133-F1
#
_cell.length_a   1.000
_cell.length_b   1.000
_cell.length_c   1.000
_cell.angle_alpha   90.00
_cell.angle_beta   90.00
_cell.angle_gamma   90.00
#
_symmetry.space_group_name_H-M   'P 1'
#
loop_
_entity.id
_entity.type
_entity.pdbx_description
1 polymer ?
#
loop_
_entity_poly.entity_id
_entity_poly.type
_entity_poly.pdbx_seq_one_letter_code
_entity_poly.pdbx_strand_id
1 'polypeptide(L)'
;LKKSNDQGNFYYDTLQDRYEKARNSAKSFAVPQCGLCTFYWDDDNKKYKAKAFNFYCFPATGSRELNISPYFLCEGKSLEFLIQNGFNFNEWIEKGIPFLRSKEEQEVRERLTKIFDSEIKIDDRNKEFYLDFKAQLDDFLQNSPEKTLIVKAPNRYLKKIIHQQVRKLTNGFVSTESISSDEIRLTKLTEEEKYSYRTKEEKLADEINELIGFRKVIDYLILAKKPIVGHNMLLDICHLVQGFHSDLPHNFTNFQKRITSLFPTVFDTKYIIESTSKLREMFVSSALMDAKKTADNSIKECPDIDLMVIPDDEDVTSKNYESLELCHEAGFDAYITGVLFVKLSAFLEENIDNEKELLSQVTEYEPNKLSIYSNELYKKYKNRIFIMQSDMSYISTIKGKDGKNNNNNNNNNNNNNIIFITIK
;
A
#
# COMPACT_ATOMS: atom_id res chain seq x y z
N LEU A 1 -24.02 -0.10 -36.98
CA LEU A 1 -23.25 -0.14 -38.25
C LEU A 1 -22.04 0.78 -38.05
N LYS A 2 -20.82 0.36 -37.74
CA LYS A 2 -20.02 -0.83 -38.08
C LYS A 2 -19.83 -1.77 -36.88
N LYS A 3 -20.07 -3.07 -37.10
CA LYS A 3 -19.56 -4.15 -36.24
C LYS A 3 -18.09 -4.35 -36.63
N SER A 4 -17.15 -4.01 -35.75
CA SER A 4 -15.77 -4.49 -35.88
C SER A 4 -15.72 -5.91 -35.30
N ASN A 5 -15.71 -6.88 -36.21
CA ASN A 5 -15.41 -8.28 -35.94
C ASN A 5 -13.91 -8.44 -35.59
N ASP A 6 -13.47 -7.92 -34.44
CA ASP A 6 -12.20 -8.35 -33.83
C ASP A 6 -12.46 -9.50 -32.85
N GLN A 7 -12.87 -10.63 -33.44
CA GLN A 7 -12.66 -11.97 -32.86
C GLN A 7 -11.47 -12.62 -33.57
N GLY A 8 -10.37 -11.87 -33.72
CA GLY A 8 -9.14 -12.33 -34.38
C GLY A 8 -8.00 -12.54 -33.38
N ASN A 9 -7.61 -13.80 -33.16
CA ASN A 9 -6.33 -14.28 -32.64
C ASN A 9 -5.77 -13.67 -31.32
N PHE A 10 -6.23 -14.18 -30.17
CA PHE A 10 -5.50 -14.12 -28.89
C PHE A 10 -4.32 -15.12 -28.81
N TYR A 11 -3.70 -15.49 -29.94
CA TYR A 11 -2.58 -16.42 -29.94
C TYR A 11 -1.26 -15.67 -29.74
N TYR A 12 -0.93 -15.54 -28.45
CA TYR A 12 0.30 -15.07 -27.82
C TYR A 12 0.57 -13.56 -27.84
N ASP A 13 -0.07 -12.84 -26.91
CA ASP A 13 0.39 -11.53 -26.45
C ASP A 13 1.88 -11.62 -26.06
N THR A 14 2.68 -10.62 -26.44
CA THR A 14 4.04 -10.49 -25.92
C THR A 14 4.02 -10.15 -24.44
N LEU A 15 5.14 -10.34 -23.75
CA LEU A 15 5.32 -9.86 -22.36
C LEU A 15 4.95 -8.38 -22.19
N GLN A 16 5.28 -7.54 -23.18
CA GLN A 16 4.94 -6.12 -23.16
C GLN A 16 3.43 -5.92 -23.26
N ASP A 17 2.74 -6.62 -24.14
CA ASP A 17 1.28 -6.50 -24.31
C ASP A 17 0.52 -6.95 -23.05
N ARG A 18 0.95 -8.06 -22.44
CA ARG A 18 0.39 -8.54 -21.16
C ARG A 18 0.58 -7.55 -20.04
N TYR A 19 1.79 -7.00 -19.93
CA TYR A 19 2.08 -5.97 -18.95
C TYR A 19 1.25 -4.72 -19.20
N GLU A 20 1.08 -4.28 -20.45
CA GLU A 20 0.31 -3.10 -20.80
C GLU A 20 -1.17 -3.27 -20.43
N LYS A 21 -1.76 -4.45 -20.65
CA LYS A 21 -3.11 -4.78 -20.18
C LYS A 21 -3.22 -4.69 -18.65
N ALA A 22 -2.27 -5.30 -17.92
CA ALA A 22 -2.25 -5.26 -16.46
C ALA A 22 -2.06 -3.83 -15.92
N ARG A 23 -1.15 -3.06 -16.53
CA ARG A 23 -0.88 -1.66 -16.20
C ARG A 23 -2.10 -0.77 -16.43
N ASN A 24 -2.80 -0.95 -17.55
CA ASN A 24 -3.99 -0.15 -17.87
C ASN A 24 -5.12 -0.47 -16.89
N SER A 25 -5.31 -1.74 -16.52
CA SER A 25 -6.22 -2.12 -15.44
C SER A 25 -5.84 -1.43 -14.13
N ALA A 26 -4.59 -1.52 -13.70
CA ALA A 26 -4.11 -0.92 -12.45
C ALA A 26 -4.26 0.61 -12.39
N LYS A 27 -4.26 1.30 -13.54
CA LYS A 27 -4.49 2.75 -13.62
C LYS A 27 -5.96 3.14 -13.54
N SER A 28 -6.85 2.26 -13.98
CA SER A 28 -8.25 2.57 -14.17
C SER A 28 -9.12 2.17 -12.99
N PHE A 29 -8.79 1.07 -12.30
CA PHE A 29 -9.60 0.52 -11.22
C PHE A 29 -8.95 0.74 -9.86
N ALA A 30 -9.76 1.00 -8.83
CA ALA A 30 -9.30 1.11 -7.46
C ALA A 30 -9.09 -0.28 -6.84
N VAL A 31 -8.23 -0.35 -5.82
CA VAL A 31 -8.01 -1.55 -4.99
C VAL A 31 -8.93 -1.43 -3.77
N PRO A 32 -10.06 -2.16 -3.71
CA PRO A 32 -11.03 -1.99 -2.64
C PRO A 32 -10.56 -2.62 -1.32
N GLN A 33 -9.81 -3.72 -1.41
CA GLN A 33 -9.25 -4.45 -0.28
C GLN A 33 -7.84 -4.90 -0.61
N CYS A 34 -6.95 -4.84 0.37
CA CYS A 34 -5.62 -5.43 0.29
C CYS A 34 -5.44 -6.43 1.44
N GLY A 35 -5.07 -7.66 1.09
CA GLY A 35 -4.78 -8.72 2.04
C GLY A 35 -3.28 -8.85 2.25
N LEU A 36 -2.84 -8.83 3.51
CA LEU A 36 -1.45 -9.13 3.87
C LEU A 36 -1.42 -10.24 4.90
N CYS A 37 -0.55 -11.24 4.73
CA CYS A 37 -0.28 -12.18 5.79
C CYS A 37 1.22 -12.32 6.05
N THR A 38 1.62 -12.14 7.30
CA THR A 38 3.02 -12.26 7.73
C THR A 38 3.26 -13.65 8.31
N PHE A 39 4.36 -14.28 7.91
CA PHE A 39 4.76 -15.61 8.39
C PHE A 39 6.09 -15.50 9.14
N TYR A 40 6.14 -16.10 10.32
CA TYR A 40 7.34 -16.13 11.14
C TYR A 40 7.56 -17.52 11.72
N TRP A 41 8.82 -17.87 11.97
CA TRP A 41 9.20 -19.16 12.55
C TRP A 41 9.23 -19.05 14.07
N ASP A 42 8.50 -19.92 14.73
CA ASP A 42 8.61 -20.16 16.16
C ASP A 42 9.62 -21.28 16.39
N ASP A 43 10.81 -20.90 16.87
CA ASP A 43 11.88 -21.86 17.07
C ASP A 43 11.62 -22.83 18.22
N ASP A 44 10.88 -22.40 19.24
CA ASP A 44 10.59 -23.21 20.43
C ASP A 44 9.63 -24.35 20.09
N ASN A 45 8.62 -24.04 19.27
CA ASN A 45 7.58 -25.00 18.88
C ASN A 45 7.80 -25.63 17.50
N LYS A 46 8.88 -25.24 16.80
CA LYS A 46 9.24 -25.70 15.44
C LYS A 46 8.08 -25.63 14.44
N LYS A 47 7.34 -24.52 14.47
CA LYS A 47 6.18 -24.26 13.60
C LYS A 47 6.18 -22.84 13.08
N TYR A 48 5.47 -22.60 11.99
CA TYR A 48 5.16 -21.25 11.57
C TYR A 48 4.03 -20.69 12.40
N LYS A 49 4.07 -19.38 12.55
CA LYS A 49 2.93 -18.60 12.98
C LYS A 49 2.61 -17.55 11.93
N ALA A 50 1.33 -17.36 11.65
CA ALA A 50 0.82 -16.48 10.62
C ALA A 50 -0.02 -15.36 11.25
N LYS A 51 0.09 -14.13 10.74
CA LYS A 51 -0.85 -13.02 11.08
C LYS A 51 -1.42 -12.46 9.79
N ALA A 52 -2.71 -12.66 9.58
CA ALA A 52 -3.45 -12.14 8.43
C ALA A 52 -4.10 -10.79 8.76
N PHE A 53 -4.14 -9.91 7.78
CA PHE A 53 -4.69 -8.56 7.87
C PHE A 53 -5.53 -8.27 6.63
N ASN A 54 -6.67 -7.62 6.84
CA ASN A 54 -7.55 -7.11 5.79
C ASN A 54 -7.61 -5.60 5.86
N PHE A 55 -7.20 -4.93 4.78
CA PHE A 55 -7.23 -3.47 4.70
C PHE A 55 -8.25 -3.05 3.66
N TYR A 56 -9.39 -2.52 4.09
CA TYR A 56 -10.31 -1.81 3.21
C TYR A 56 -9.69 -0.46 2.84
N CYS A 57 -9.48 -0.21 1.56
CA CYS A 57 -8.73 0.96 1.08
C CYS A 57 -9.64 1.83 0.21
N PHE A 58 -9.85 3.10 0.60
CA PHE A 58 -10.67 4.02 -0.18
C PHE A 58 -9.86 5.25 -0.62
N PRO A 59 -9.98 5.72 -1.88
CA PRO A 59 -9.21 6.87 -2.34
C PRO A 59 -9.45 8.14 -1.50
N ALA A 60 -8.38 8.83 -1.11
CA ALA A 60 -8.48 10.03 -0.29
C ALA A 60 -9.25 11.16 -0.99
N THR A 61 -10.23 11.77 -0.32
CA THR A 61 -10.97 12.95 -0.80
C THR A 61 -10.62 14.22 -0.02
N GLY A 62 -10.28 14.10 1.26
CA GLY A 62 -9.83 15.21 2.10
C GLY A 62 -10.80 16.40 2.17
N SER A 63 -10.35 17.48 2.78
CA SER A 63 -11.08 18.73 2.91
C SER A 63 -11.07 19.51 1.61
N ARG A 64 -12.03 20.44 1.50
CA ARG A 64 -12.19 21.29 0.31
C ARG A 64 -10.91 22.07 -0.02
N GLU A 65 -10.14 22.44 0.99
CA GLU A 65 -8.87 23.14 0.87
C GLU A 65 -7.79 22.31 0.17
N LEU A 66 -7.74 21.00 0.43
CA LEU A 66 -6.77 20.11 -0.21
C LEU A 66 -7.12 19.90 -1.70
N ASN A 67 -8.42 19.93 -2.03
CA ASN A 67 -8.94 19.77 -3.38
C ASN A 67 -8.39 18.49 -4.03
N ILE A 68 -8.63 17.37 -3.34
CA ILE A 68 -8.29 16.01 -3.76
C ILE A 68 -9.60 15.34 -4.19
N SER A 69 -9.68 14.89 -5.44
CA SER A 69 -10.90 14.26 -5.97
C SER A 69 -10.51 13.18 -6.98
N PRO A 70 -10.13 11.99 -6.48
CA PRO A 70 -9.76 10.88 -7.33
C PRO A 70 -11.00 10.30 -8.02
N TYR A 71 -10.81 9.77 -9.22
CA TYR A 71 -11.83 9.01 -9.95
C TYR A 71 -11.25 7.64 -10.31
N PHE A 72 -12.10 6.63 -10.29
CA PHE A 72 -11.77 5.28 -10.69
C PHE A 72 -12.98 4.65 -11.40
N LEU A 73 -12.72 3.62 -12.18
CA LEU A 73 -13.73 2.85 -12.87
C LEU A 73 -14.16 1.66 -12.01
N CYS A 74 -15.40 1.22 -12.23
CA CYS A 74 -15.92 -0.03 -11.70
C CYS A 74 -16.40 -0.91 -12.85
N GLU A 75 -16.20 -2.22 -12.73
CA GLU A 75 -16.77 -3.20 -13.64
C GLU A 75 -17.96 -3.88 -12.95
N GLY A 76 -19.12 -3.87 -13.62
CA GLY A 76 -20.37 -4.40 -13.04
C GLY A 76 -20.25 -5.86 -12.56
N LYS A 77 -19.63 -6.74 -13.35
CA LYS A 77 -19.42 -8.14 -12.97
C LYS A 77 -18.54 -8.31 -11.74
N SER A 78 -17.51 -7.48 -11.60
CA SER A 78 -16.62 -7.51 -10.45
C SER A 78 -17.34 -7.04 -9.18
N LEU A 79 -18.22 -6.03 -9.29
CA LEU A 79 -19.06 -5.60 -8.17
C LEU A 79 -20.08 -6.67 -7.76
N GLU A 80 -20.74 -7.31 -8.73
CA GLU A 80 -21.67 -8.43 -8.49
C GLU A 80 -20.97 -9.61 -7.81
N PHE A 81 -19.75 -9.94 -8.23
CA PHE A 81 -18.96 -10.98 -7.60
C PHE A 81 -18.60 -10.62 -6.14
N LEU A 82 -18.15 -9.40 -5.88
CA LEU A 82 -17.78 -8.96 -4.54
C LEU A 82 -18.98 -9.00 -3.58
N ILE A 83 -20.15 -8.49 -3.98
CA ILE A 83 -21.33 -8.51 -3.10
C ILE A 83 -21.83 -9.94 -2.84
N GLN A 84 -21.74 -10.83 -3.83
CA GLN A 84 -22.09 -12.25 -3.66
C GLN A 84 -21.18 -12.99 -2.68
N ASN A 85 -19.94 -12.51 -2.51
CA ASN A 85 -18.97 -13.03 -1.53
C ASN A 85 -18.92 -12.20 -0.24
N GLY A 86 -19.97 -11.43 0.06
CA GLY A 86 -20.11 -10.74 1.34
C GLY A 86 -19.33 -9.43 1.48
N PHE A 87 -18.79 -8.86 0.40
CA PHE A 87 -18.07 -7.58 0.46
C PHE A 87 -19.02 -6.43 0.86
N ASN A 88 -18.64 -5.69 1.91
CA ASN A 88 -19.42 -4.57 2.42
C ASN A 88 -19.01 -3.23 1.77
N PHE A 89 -19.72 -2.84 0.71
CA PHE A 89 -19.44 -1.58 0.01
C PHE A 89 -19.68 -0.32 0.85
N ASN A 90 -20.62 -0.35 1.81
CA ASN A 90 -20.89 0.79 2.67
C ASN A 90 -19.70 1.02 3.60
N GLU A 91 -19.23 -0.04 4.25
CA GLU A 91 -18.07 0.02 5.12
C GLU A 91 -16.79 0.39 4.37
N TRP A 92 -16.63 -0.10 3.14
CA TRP A 92 -15.52 0.28 2.29
C TRP A 92 -15.49 1.79 2.00
N ILE A 93 -16.63 2.43 1.75
CA ILE A 93 -16.72 3.86 1.46
C ILE A 93 -16.62 4.70 2.75
N GLU A 94 -17.29 4.28 3.82
CA GLU A 94 -17.39 5.05 5.07
C GLU A 94 -16.15 4.94 5.95
N LYS A 95 -15.55 3.75 6.03
CA LYS A 95 -14.44 3.44 6.93
C LYS A 95 -13.15 3.04 6.21
N GLY A 96 -13.16 3.02 4.88
CA GLY A 96 -11.99 2.67 4.09
C GLY A 96 -10.79 3.55 4.42
N ILE A 97 -9.64 2.93 4.64
CA ILE A 97 -8.40 3.61 4.97
C ILE A 97 -8.03 4.49 3.77
N PRO A 98 -7.85 5.81 3.97
CA PRO A 98 -7.45 6.69 2.89
C PRO A 98 -6.04 6.32 2.40
N PHE A 99 -5.74 6.70 1.17
CA PHE A 99 -4.38 6.63 0.67
C PHE A 99 -4.10 7.77 -0.29
N LEU A 100 -2.88 8.29 -0.19
CA LEU A 100 -2.37 9.36 -1.03
C LEU A 100 -0.99 8.96 -1.51
N ARG A 101 -0.77 8.86 -2.83
CA ARG A 101 0.53 8.46 -3.39
C ARG A 101 1.57 9.57 -3.19
N SER A 102 2.86 9.23 -3.26
CA SER A 102 3.93 10.21 -2.99
C SER A 102 3.87 11.43 -3.90
N LYS A 103 3.50 11.23 -5.18
CA LYS A 103 3.32 12.33 -6.14
C LYS A 103 2.13 13.22 -5.78
N GLU A 104 1.00 12.64 -5.40
CA GLU A 104 -0.21 13.38 -5.04
C GLU A 104 0.01 14.17 -3.76
N GLU A 105 0.69 13.59 -2.78
CA GLU A 105 1.10 14.29 -1.57
C GLU A 105 1.97 15.51 -1.90
N GLN A 106 2.99 15.34 -2.74
CA GLN A 106 3.86 16.42 -3.15
C GLN A 106 3.07 17.54 -3.83
N GLU A 107 2.19 17.20 -4.78
CA GLU A 107 1.35 18.17 -5.48
C GLU A 107 0.44 18.96 -4.54
N VAL A 108 -0.15 18.30 -3.54
CA VAL A 108 -1.01 18.94 -2.53
C VAL A 108 -0.18 19.85 -1.62
N ARG A 109 0.98 19.39 -1.13
CA ARG A 109 1.87 20.20 -0.27
C ARG A 109 2.37 21.45 -1.01
N GLU A 110 2.86 21.30 -2.24
CA GLU A 110 3.30 22.43 -3.07
C GLU A 110 2.17 23.44 -3.32
N ARG A 111 0.94 22.97 -3.53
CA ARG A 111 -0.24 23.83 -3.67
C ARG A 111 -0.52 24.62 -2.40
N LEU A 112 -0.44 23.99 -1.23
CA LEU A 112 -0.63 24.65 0.06
C LEU A 112 0.46 25.68 0.33
N THR A 113 1.73 25.34 0.11
CA THR A 113 2.85 26.27 0.24
C THR A 113 2.62 27.51 -0.61
N LYS A 114 2.21 27.37 -1.87
CA LYS A 114 1.88 28.53 -2.73
C LYS A 114 0.71 29.38 -2.20
N ILE A 115 -0.25 28.79 -1.49
CA ILE A 115 -1.39 29.49 -0.90
C ILE A 115 -0.98 30.26 0.36
N PHE A 116 -0.05 29.73 1.15
CA PHE A 116 0.39 30.32 2.42
C PHE A 116 1.58 31.29 2.25
N ASP A 117 2.52 31.00 1.35
CA ASP A 117 3.70 31.82 1.08
C ASP A 117 3.43 33.02 0.19
N SER A 118 2.24 33.13 -0.41
CA SER A 118 1.87 34.32 -1.18
C SER A 118 1.73 35.52 -0.23
N GLU A 119 2.85 36.18 0.09
CA GLU A 119 2.84 37.40 0.88
C GLU A 119 2.04 38.46 0.13
N ILE A 120 0.91 38.85 0.71
CA ILE A 120 0.15 39.97 0.20
C ILE A 120 0.96 41.23 0.48
N LYS A 121 1.44 41.86 -0.59
CA LYS A 121 1.96 43.22 -0.53
C LYS A 121 0.78 44.16 -0.33
N ILE A 122 0.85 45.00 0.69
CA ILE A 122 -0.16 46.02 0.95
C ILE A 122 -0.04 47.05 -0.17
N ASP A 123 -1.07 47.15 -1.01
CA ASP A 123 -1.16 48.15 -2.07
C ASP A 123 -1.58 49.50 -1.51
N ASP A 124 -1.28 50.57 -2.24
CA ASP A 124 -1.52 51.95 -1.79
C ASP A 124 -2.98 52.22 -1.39
N ARG A 125 -3.94 51.54 -2.04
CA ARG A 125 -5.37 51.65 -1.77
C ARG A 125 -5.79 51.09 -0.40
N ASN A 126 -5.05 50.13 0.13
CA ASN A 126 -5.38 49.46 1.39
C ASN A 126 -4.43 49.88 2.53
N LYS A 127 -3.55 50.87 2.30
CA LYS A 127 -2.64 51.40 3.33
C LYS A 127 -3.38 52.01 4.52
N GLU A 128 -4.43 52.78 4.26
CA GLU A 128 -5.22 53.44 5.32
C GLU A 128 -5.90 52.40 6.22
N PHE A 129 -6.54 51.39 5.62
CA PHE A 129 -7.09 50.24 6.34
C PHE A 129 -6.04 49.52 7.19
N TYR A 130 -4.84 49.29 6.64
CA TYR A 130 -3.76 48.64 7.38
C TYR A 130 -3.29 49.48 8.57
N LEU A 131 -3.16 50.80 8.42
CA LEU A 131 -2.75 51.69 9.51
C LEU A 131 -3.79 51.71 10.63
N ASP A 132 -5.07 51.80 10.29
CA ASP A 132 -6.18 51.72 11.25
C ASP A 132 -6.20 50.36 11.97
N PHE A 133 -6.13 49.27 11.21
CA PHE A 133 -6.04 47.93 11.77
C PHE A 133 -4.82 47.75 12.70
N LYS A 134 -3.66 48.28 12.31
CA LYS A 134 -2.44 48.19 13.11
C LYS A 134 -2.59 48.95 14.42
N ALA A 135 -3.17 50.16 14.39
CA ALA A 135 -3.45 50.93 15.60
C ALA A 135 -4.42 50.17 16.53
N GLN A 136 -5.47 49.56 15.98
CA GLN A 136 -6.40 48.72 16.76
C GLN A 136 -5.70 47.48 17.36
N LEU A 137 -4.80 46.84 16.60
CA LEU A 137 -4.04 45.69 17.09
C LEU A 137 -3.07 46.09 18.20
N ASP A 138 -2.35 47.20 18.06
CA ASP A 138 -1.39 47.70 19.05
C ASP A 138 -2.12 48.09 20.35
N ASP A 139 -3.25 48.79 20.27
CA ASP A 139 -4.10 49.12 21.43
C ASP A 139 -4.66 47.87 22.10
N PHE A 140 -5.13 46.90 21.31
CA PHE A 140 -5.61 45.62 21.83
C PHE A 140 -4.52 44.87 22.57
N LEU A 141 -3.29 44.85 22.08
CA LEU A 141 -2.17 44.18 22.72
C LEU A 141 -1.72 44.88 24.02
N GLN A 142 -1.67 46.21 24.05
CA GLN A 142 -1.07 46.98 25.15
C GLN A 142 -2.06 47.40 26.23
N ASN A 143 -3.28 47.81 25.86
CA ASN A 143 -4.18 48.53 26.76
C ASN A 143 -5.47 47.76 27.06
N SER A 144 -5.90 46.84 26.18
CA SER A 144 -7.19 46.16 26.33
C SER A 144 -7.13 44.98 27.33
N PRO A 145 -8.00 44.94 28.36
CA PRO A 145 -8.14 43.78 29.25
C PRO A 145 -8.91 42.62 28.61
N GLU A 146 -9.59 42.86 27.49
CA GLU A 146 -10.40 41.86 26.81
C GLU A 146 -9.53 40.79 26.14
N LYS A 147 -10.02 39.55 26.16
CA LYS A 147 -9.33 38.43 25.50
C LYS A 147 -9.54 38.44 23.98
N THR A 148 -10.59 39.10 23.48
CA THR A 148 -10.97 39.10 22.06
C THR A 148 -11.21 40.50 21.49
N LEU A 149 -10.87 40.69 20.22
CA LEU A 149 -11.22 41.89 19.43
C LEU A 149 -11.91 41.47 18.13
N ILE A 150 -12.96 42.18 17.71
CA ILE A 150 -13.61 41.99 16.41
C ILE A 150 -13.20 43.14 15.49
N VAL A 151 -12.65 42.80 14.33
CA VAL A 151 -12.22 43.75 13.31
C VAL A 151 -13.09 43.59 12.07
N LYS A 152 -13.55 44.71 11.50
CA LYS A 152 -14.26 44.72 10.22
C LYS A 152 -13.29 44.53 9.05
N ALA A 153 -13.56 43.54 8.23
CA ALA A 153 -12.82 43.19 7.02
C ALA A 153 -13.83 42.78 5.91
N PRO A 154 -14.35 43.74 5.14
CA PRO A 154 -15.50 43.54 4.24
C PRO A 154 -15.25 42.61 3.04
N ASN A 155 -14.01 42.18 2.80
CA ASN A 155 -13.70 41.27 1.72
C ASN A 155 -12.59 40.26 2.09
N ARG A 156 -12.48 39.18 1.31
CA ARG A 156 -11.50 38.10 1.53
C ARG A 156 -10.05 38.58 1.47
N TYR A 157 -9.75 39.62 0.70
CA TYR A 157 -8.41 40.17 0.57
C TYR A 157 -7.94 40.86 1.86
N LEU A 158 -8.78 41.72 2.44
CA LEU A 158 -8.50 42.40 3.72
C LEU A 158 -8.37 41.40 4.88
N LYS A 159 -9.22 40.36 4.91
CA LYS A 159 -9.10 39.27 5.89
C LYS A 159 -7.76 38.56 5.80
N LYS A 160 -7.29 38.26 4.59
CA LYS A 160 -5.97 37.66 4.40
C LYS A 160 -4.84 38.59 4.87
N ILE A 161 -4.95 39.90 4.64
CA ILE A 161 -3.98 40.87 5.18
C ILE A 161 -3.94 40.79 6.71
N ILE A 162 -5.10 40.79 7.38
CA ILE A 162 -5.16 40.67 8.85
C ILE A 162 -4.49 39.37 9.32
N HIS A 163 -4.88 38.22 8.76
CA HIS A 163 -4.26 36.93 9.09
C HIS A 163 -2.74 36.96 8.97
N GLN A 164 -2.22 37.50 7.85
CA GLN A 164 -0.78 37.58 7.60
C GLN A 164 -0.08 38.52 8.59
N GLN A 165 -0.65 39.69 8.84
CA GLN A 165 -0.02 40.71 9.69
C GLN A 165 -0.05 40.30 11.17
N VAL A 166 -1.13 39.69 11.64
CA VAL A 166 -1.20 39.16 13.02
C VAL A 166 -0.13 38.08 13.22
N ARG A 167 0.01 37.14 12.27
CA ARG A 167 1.06 36.11 12.35
C ARG A 167 2.46 36.74 12.45
N LYS A 168 2.74 37.77 11.65
CA LYS A 168 4.04 38.47 11.64
C LYS A 168 4.29 39.30 12.89
N LEU A 169 3.30 40.06 13.36
CA LEU A 169 3.46 41.06 14.41
C LEU A 169 3.32 40.50 15.82
N THR A 170 2.57 39.41 15.99
CA THR A 170 2.25 38.87 17.34
C THR A 170 3.02 37.61 17.68
N ASN A 171 3.89 37.12 16.79
CA ASN A 171 4.68 35.90 16.98
C ASN A 171 3.85 34.70 17.50
N GLY A 172 2.60 34.58 17.02
CA GLY A 172 1.67 33.51 17.38
C GLY A 172 0.91 33.68 18.70
N PHE A 173 1.02 34.80 19.41
CA PHE A 173 0.27 35.05 20.66
C PHE A 173 -1.16 35.55 20.41
N VAL A 174 -1.56 35.75 19.16
CA VAL A 174 -2.93 36.10 18.79
C VAL A 174 -3.40 35.17 17.68
N SER A 175 -4.54 34.51 17.88
CA SER A 175 -5.22 33.74 16.85
C SER A 175 -6.25 34.59 16.11
N THR A 176 -6.61 34.15 14.92
CA THR A 176 -7.53 34.83 14.00
C THR A 176 -8.60 33.87 13.50
N GLU A 177 -9.87 34.23 13.57
CA GLU A 177 -11.01 33.42 13.13
C GLU A 177 -12.03 34.28 12.37
N SER A 178 -12.47 33.85 11.19
CA SER A 178 -13.53 34.56 10.46
C SER A 178 -14.90 34.24 11.06
N ILE A 179 -15.62 35.24 11.57
CA ILE A 179 -16.96 35.06 12.17
C ILE A 179 -18.06 35.14 11.11
N SER A 180 -17.99 36.15 10.24
CA SER A 180 -18.99 36.46 9.21
C SER A 180 -18.33 36.68 7.85
N SER A 181 -19.07 37.15 6.85
CA SER A 181 -18.52 37.58 5.55
C SER A 181 -17.62 38.82 5.66
N ASP A 182 -17.83 39.67 6.66
CA ASP A 182 -17.24 41.00 6.80
C ASP A 182 -16.49 41.24 8.12
N GLU A 183 -16.42 40.25 9.03
CA GLU A 183 -15.75 40.41 10.33
C GLU A 183 -14.76 39.27 10.62
N ILE A 184 -13.73 39.59 11.40
CA ILE A 184 -12.70 38.66 11.88
C ILE A 184 -12.46 38.87 13.38
N ARG A 185 -12.43 37.78 14.15
CA ARG A 185 -12.09 37.76 15.57
C ARG A 185 -10.60 37.54 15.75
N LEU A 186 -10.01 38.35 16.62
CA LEU A 186 -8.68 38.17 17.18
C LEU A 186 -8.81 37.69 18.62
N THR A 187 -8.03 36.69 19.02
CA THR A 187 -8.05 36.17 20.40
C THR A 187 -6.64 36.08 20.94
N LYS A 188 -6.36 36.74 22.08
CA LYS A 188 -5.09 36.60 22.80
C LYS A 188 -4.95 35.17 23.33
N LEU A 189 -3.79 34.58 23.14
CA LEU A 189 -3.46 33.24 23.58
C LEU A 189 -2.44 33.30 24.72
N THR A 190 -2.62 32.45 25.73
CA THR A 190 -1.55 32.13 26.69
C THR A 190 -0.45 31.30 26.02
N GLU A 191 0.69 31.07 26.67
CA GLU A 191 1.73 30.17 26.15
C GLU A 191 1.21 28.73 25.93
N GLU A 192 0.43 28.22 26.88
CA GLU A 192 -0.20 26.90 26.77
C GLU A 192 -1.21 26.82 25.62
N GLU A 193 -2.03 27.86 25.45
CA GLU A 193 -2.99 27.95 24.36
C GLU A 193 -2.29 28.11 23.00
N LYS A 194 -1.21 28.88 22.93
CA LYS A 194 -0.38 29.02 21.73
C LYS A 194 0.23 27.69 21.31
N TYR A 195 0.76 26.91 22.26
CA TYR A 195 1.33 25.58 21.97
C TYR A 195 0.26 24.59 21.49
N SER A 196 -0.96 24.71 22.01
CA SER A 196 -2.09 23.86 21.63
C SER A 196 -2.80 24.34 20.36
N TYR A 197 -2.66 25.62 20.00
CA TYR A 197 -3.30 26.22 18.84
C TYR A 197 -2.60 25.79 17.56
N ARG A 198 -3.25 24.89 16.82
CA ARG A 198 -2.82 24.56 15.46
C ARG A 198 -3.33 25.61 14.48
N THR A 199 -2.40 26.23 13.77
CA THR A 199 -2.69 27.10 12.64
C THR A 199 -3.45 26.33 11.55
N LYS A 200 -4.14 27.05 10.66
CA LYS A 200 -4.82 26.42 9.52
C LYS A 200 -3.83 25.62 8.65
N GLU A 201 -2.60 26.11 8.51
CA GLU A 201 -1.52 25.44 7.78
C GLU A 201 -1.13 24.12 8.44
N GLU A 202 -0.93 24.10 9.76
CA GLU A 202 -0.61 22.88 10.51
C GLU A 202 -1.76 21.87 10.48
N LYS A 203 -3.01 22.32 10.64
CA LYS A 203 -4.20 21.44 10.55
C LYS A 203 -4.28 20.75 9.18
N LEU A 204 -4.04 21.48 8.09
CA LEU A 204 -4.02 20.88 6.75
C LEU A 204 -2.81 19.95 6.56
N ALA A 205 -1.66 20.25 7.16
CA ALA A 205 -0.51 19.37 7.13
C ALA A 205 -0.76 18.06 7.90
N ASP A 206 -1.43 18.12 9.05
CA ASP A 206 -1.87 16.95 9.80
C ASP A 206 -2.86 16.12 9.00
N GLU A 207 -3.85 16.77 8.38
CA GLU A 207 -4.83 16.11 7.52
C GLU A 207 -4.14 15.37 6.36
N ILE A 208 -3.16 15.99 5.70
CA ILE A 208 -2.36 15.30 4.66
C ILE A 208 -1.66 14.07 5.25
N ASN A 209 -1.07 14.18 6.45
CA ASN A 209 -0.38 13.06 7.10
C ASN A 209 -1.33 11.90 7.47
N GLU A 210 -2.60 12.20 7.77
CA GLU A 210 -3.65 11.21 7.97
C GLU A 210 -4.05 10.56 6.64
N LEU A 211 -4.24 11.36 5.58
CA LEU A 211 -4.64 10.89 4.24
C LEU A 211 -3.59 10.04 3.52
N ILE A 212 -2.31 10.13 3.90
CA ILE A 212 -1.29 9.14 3.44
C ILE A 212 -1.77 7.72 3.75
N GLY A 213 -2.39 7.52 4.93
CA GLY A 213 -3.05 6.30 5.38
C GLY A 213 -2.36 5.00 4.95
N PHE A 214 -3.04 4.18 4.13
CA PHE A 214 -2.58 2.83 3.79
C PHE A 214 -1.23 2.80 3.06
N ARG A 215 -0.83 3.88 2.38
CA ARG A 215 0.51 3.96 1.76
C ARG A 215 1.62 3.70 2.79
N LYS A 216 1.44 4.09 4.05
CA LYS A 216 2.42 3.81 5.13
C LYS A 216 2.73 2.32 5.23
N VAL A 217 1.72 1.46 5.13
CA VAL A 217 1.89 0.00 5.17
C VAL A 217 2.71 -0.47 3.96
N ILE A 218 2.44 0.08 2.78
CA ILE A 218 3.20 -0.21 1.56
C ILE A 218 4.65 0.27 1.65
N ASP A 219 4.88 1.46 2.20
CA ASP A 219 6.22 2.02 2.43
C ASP A 219 7.00 1.10 3.39
N TYR A 220 6.39 0.64 4.48
CA TYR A 220 7.00 -0.35 5.39
C TYR A 220 7.26 -1.70 4.71
N LEU A 221 6.33 -2.19 3.89
CA LEU A 221 6.49 -3.42 3.12
C LEU A 221 7.72 -3.35 2.19
N ILE A 222 7.88 -2.22 1.49
CA ILE A 222 9.02 -1.95 0.60
C ILE A 222 10.31 -1.83 1.41
N LEU A 223 10.31 -1.12 2.54
CA LEU A 223 11.49 -0.93 3.39
C LEU A 223 11.96 -2.23 4.04
N ALA A 224 11.04 -3.13 4.39
CA ALA A 224 11.37 -4.40 5.03
C ALA A 224 12.19 -5.34 4.14
N LYS A 225 12.05 -5.21 2.80
CA LYS A 225 12.75 -6.04 1.79
C LYS A 225 12.63 -7.55 2.03
N LYS A 226 11.58 -7.97 2.73
CA LYS A 226 11.26 -9.38 2.97
C LYS A 226 10.74 -10.02 1.69
N PRO A 227 10.82 -11.36 1.55
CA PRO A 227 10.27 -12.07 0.40
C PRO A 227 8.77 -11.84 0.33
N ILE A 228 8.29 -11.46 -0.85
CA ILE A 228 6.87 -11.31 -1.13
C ILE A 228 6.38 -12.55 -1.87
N VAL A 229 5.30 -13.14 -1.41
CA VAL A 229 4.69 -14.32 -2.01
C VAL A 229 3.29 -13.99 -2.50
N GLY A 230 2.94 -14.42 -3.70
CA GLY A 230 1.60 -14.25 -4.23
C GLY A 230 1.16 -15.48 -5.02
N HIS A 231 -0.06 -15.43 -5.55
CA HIS A 231 -0.61 -16.46 -6.42
C HIS A 231 -1.19 -15.81 -7.66
N ASN A 232 -0.55 -16.00 -8.82
CA ASN A 232 -0.90 -15.30 -10.07
C ASN A 232 -0.84 -13.76 -9.92
N MET A 233 0.27 -13.28 -9.38
CA MET A 233 0.31 -11.98 -8.69
C MET A 233 0.67 -10.77 -9.58
N LEU A 234 0.62 -10.91 -10.91
CA LEU A 234 0.98 -9.81 -11.81
C LEU A 234 0.04 -8.61 -11.66
N LEU A 235 -1.27 -8.86 -11.61
CA LEU A 235 -2.25 -7.80 -11.39
C LEU A 235 -2.10 -7.21 -9.99
N ASP A 236 -1.95 -8.05 -8.97
CA ASP A 236 -1.78 -7.63 -7.58
C ASP A 236 -0.57 -6.67 -7.43
N ILE A 237 0.59 -7.01 -8.00
CA ILE A 237 1.77 -6.13 -8.01
C ILE A 237 1.51 -4.82 -8.76
N CYS A 238 0.89 -4.89 -9.94
CA CYS A 238 0.59 -3.69 -10.72
C CYS A 238 -0.33 -2.74 -9.95
N HIS A 239 -1.40 -3.27 -9.35
CA HIS A 239 -2.38 -2.53 -8.55
C HIS A 239 -1.75 -1.96 -7.27
N LEU A 240 -0.97 -2.76 -6.55
CA LEU A 240 -0.27 -2.33 -5.34
C LEU A 240 0.66 -1.13 -5.62
N VAL A 241 1.46 -1.23 -6.69
CA VAL A 241 2.42 -0.18 -7.03
C VAL A 241 1.71 1.04 -7.62
N GLN A 242 0.80 0.86 -8.58
CA GLN A 242 0.10 1.97 -9.25
C GLN A 242 -0.83 2.73 -8.30
N GLY A 243 -1.58 1.99 -7.47
CA GLY A 243 -2.62 2.51 -6.60
C GLY A 243 -2.07 3.21 -5.37
N PHE A 244 -1.01 2.67 -4.75
CA PHE A 244 -0.54 3.19 -3.45
C PHE A 244 0.81 3.89 -3.50
N HIS A 245 1.70 3.54 -4.44
CA HIS A 245 3.09 4.01 -4.40
C HIS A 245 3.42 5.01 -5.52
N SER A 246 3.34 4.58 -6.79
CA SER A 246 3.86 5.37 -7.92
C SER A 246 3.33 4.89 -9.27
N ASP A 247 3.33 5.77 -10.26
CA ASP A 247 2.98 5.40 -11.63
C ASP A 247 3.85 4.26 -12.19
N LEU A 248 3.19 3.31 -12.83
CA LEU A 248 3.83 2.18 -13.50
C LEU A 248 4.56 2.64 -14.79
N PRO A 249 5.82 2.21 -15.01
CA PRO A 249 6.58 2.53 -16.22
C PRO A 249 5.86 2.06 -17.50
N HIS A 250 6.04 2.74 -18.63
CA HIS A 250 5.47 2.27 -19.91
C HIS A 250 6.16 1.01 -20.44
N ASN A 251 7.48 0.96 -20.30
CA ASN A 251 8.29 -0.13 -20.81
C ASN A 251 8.40 -1.27 -19.78
N PHE A 252 8.18 -2.50 -20.23
CA PHE A 252 8.24 -3.70 -19.40
C PHE A 252 9.59 -3.92 -18.72
N THR A 253 10.71 -3.61 -19.38
CA THR A 253 12.05 -3.72 -18.75
C THR A 253 12.22 -2.73 -17.60
N ASN A 254 11.64 -1.53 -17.71
CA ASN A 254 11.66 -0.57 -16.61
C ASN A 254 10.72 -1.00 -15.49
N PHE A 255 9.60 -1.66 -15.81
CA PHE A 255 8.76 -2.32 -14.82
C PHE A 255 9.51 -3.41 -14.05
N GLN A 256 10.20 -4.33 -14.73
CA GLN A 256 11.03 -5.37 -14.09
C GLN A 256 12.03 -4.77 -13.09
N LYS A 257 12.78 -3.75 -13.52
CA LYS A 257 13.74 -3.03 -12.65
C LYS A 257 13.05 -2.37 -11.46
N ARG A 258 11.89 -1.77 -11.68
CA ARG A 258 11.10 -1.12 -10.63
C ARG A 258 10.66 -2.14 -9.59
N ILE A 259 10.07 -3.25 -10.02
CA ILE A 259 9.61 -4.30 -9.10
C ILE A 259 10.78 -4.91 -8.34
N THR A 260 11.90 -5.22 -9.00
CA THR A 260 13.10 -5.74 -8.30
C THR A 260 13.68 -4.76 -7.29
N SER A 261 13.60 -3.46 -7.56
CA SER A 261 14.02 -2.43 -6.60
C SER A 261 13.09 -2.36 -5.39
N LEU A 262 11.78 -2.43 -5.60
CA LEU A 262 10.77 -2.37 -4.53
C LEU A 262 10.75 -3.66 -3.71
N PHE A 263 10.69 -4.80 -4.38
CA PHE A 263 10.57 -6.15 -3.85
C PHE A 263 11.68 -7.04 -4.42
N PRO A 264 12.86 -7.12 -3.78
CA PRO A 264 14.02 -7.85 -4.33
C PRO A 264 13.84 -9.36 -4.44
N THR A 265 12.90 -9.92 -3.67
CA THR A 265 12.60 -11.35 -3.64
C THR A 265 11.10 -11.53 -3.74
N VAL A 266 10.64 -12.11 -4.84
CA VAL A 266 9.22 -12.40 -5.12
C VAL A 266 9.06 -13.87 -5.48
N PHE A 267 8.00 -14.51 -5.00
CA PHE A 267 7.62 -15.87 -5.40
C PHE A 267 6.15 -15.90 -5.81
N ASP A 268 5.86 -16.50 -6.97
CA ASP A 268 4.50 -16.77 -7.41
C ASP A 268 4.21 -18.26 -7.28
N THR A 269 3.32 -18.63 -6.36
CA THR A 269 2.97 -20.04 -6.10
C THR A 269 2.37 -20.72 -7.32
N LYS A 270 1.63 -19.99 -8.16
CA LYS A 270 1.10 -20.54 -9.41
C LYS A 270 2.23 -20.85 -10.39
N TYR A 271 3.23 -19.97 -10.47
CA TYR A 271 4.42 -20.26 -11.27
C TYR A 271 5.17 -21.49 -10.75
N ILE A 272 5.34 -21.64 -9.43
CA ILE A 272 6.00 -22.81 -8.84
C ILE A 272 5.30 -24.10 -9.28
N ILE A 273 3.97 -24.17 -9.15
CA ILE A 273 3.17 -25.33 -9.58
C ILE A 273 3.37 -25.62 -11.07
N GLU A 274 3.33 -24.58 -11.90
CA GLU A 274 3.38 -24.72 -13.37
C GLU A 274 4.80 -24.94 -13.92
N SER A 275 5.84 -24.84 -13.08
CA SER A 275 7.24 -24.83 -13.51
C SER A 275 7.85 -26.19 -13.81
N THR A 276 7.29 -27.29 -13.30
CA THR A 276 7.81 -28.66 -13.47
C THR A 276 6.71 -29.63 -13.91
N SER A 277 7.05 -30.66 -14.70
CA SER A 277 6.09 -31.69 -15.11
C SER A 277 5.50 -32.41 -13.91
N LYS A 278 6.33 -32.78 -12.93
CA LYS A 278 5.90 -33.46 -11.69
C LYS A 278 4.83 -32.67 -10.94
N LEU A 279 5.02 -31.36 -10.76
CA LEU A 279 4.02 -30.52 -10.09
C LEU A 279 2.77 -30.34 -10.95
N ARG A 280 2.89 -30.12 -12.27
CA ARG A 280 1.72 -30.00 -13.15
C ARG A 280 0.88 -31.28 -13.21
N GLU A 281 1.51 -32.46 -13.15
CA GLU A 281 0.82 -33.74 -13.09
C GLU A 281 0.12 -33.96 -11.74
N MET A 282 0.75 -33.51 -10.65
CA MET A 282 0.17 -33.59 -9.30
C MET A 282 -1.00 -32.61 -9.12
N PHE A 283 -0.89 -31.39 -9.65
CA PHE A 283 -1.88 -30.32 -9.50
C PHE A 283 -2.76 -30.21 -10.76
N VAL A 284 -3.88 -30.93 -10.77
CA VAL A 284 -4.87 -30.91 -11.88
C VAL A 284 -5.43 -29.50 -12.14
N SER A 285 -5.62 -28.71 -11.08
CA SER A 285 -6.01 -27.30 -11.13
C SER A 285 -5.03 -26.46 -10.34
N SER A 286 -4.55 -25.36 -10.96
CA SER A 286 -3.69 -24.38 -10.31
C SER A 286 -4.45 -23.14 -9.83
N ALA A 287 -5.78 -23.24 -9.63
CA ALA A 287 -6.54 -22.24 -8.87
C ALA A 287 -6.20 -22.37 -7.39
N LEU A 288 -6.10 -21.25 -6.66
CA LEU A 288 -5.56 -21.21 -5.30
C LEU A 288 -6.18 -22.26 -4.36
N MET A 289 -7.51 -22.32 -4.30
CA MET A 289 -8.21 -23.24 -3.39
C MET A 289 -8.06 -24.70 -3.80
N ASP A 290 -8.08 -25.01 -5.10
CA ASP A 290 -7.89 -26.38 -5.60
C ASP A 290 -6.44 -26.85 -5.39
N ALA A 291 -5.49 -25.95 -5.62
CA ALA A 291 -4.08 -26.17 -5.36
C ALA A 291 -3.87 -26.43 -3.87
N LYS A 292 -4.43 -25.62 -2.98
CA LYS A 292 -4.35 -25.86 -1.53
C LYS A 292 -4.91 -27.23 -1.15
N LYS A 293 -6.11 -27.58 -1.63
CA LYS A 293 -6.71 -28.91 -1.36
C LYS A 293 -5.82 -30.06 -1.83
N THR A 294 -5.23 -29.92 -3.01
CA THR A 294 -4.31 -30.93 -3.58
C THR A 294 -3.05 -31.04 -2.73
N ALA A 295 -2.48 -29.92 -2.30
CA ALA A 295 -1.30 -29.86 -1.45
C ALA A 295 -1.55 -30.46 -0.07
N ASP A 296 -2.72 -30.21 0.55
CA ASP A 296 -3.09 -30.82 1.84
C ASP A 296 -3.12 -32.35 1.76
N ASN A 297 -3.65 -32.89 0.66
CA ASN A 297 -3.78 -34.34 0.48
C ASN A 297 -2.46 -35.02 0.10
N SER A 298 -1.63 -34.33 -0.69
CA SER A 298 -0.45 -34.92 -1.34
C SER A 298 0.86 -34.63 -0.62
N ILE A 299 0.94 -33.52 0.12
CA ILE A 299 2.14 -33.05 0.83
C ILE A 299 1.85 -33.07 2.33
N LYS A 300 2.19 -34.19 2.96
CA LYS A 300 1.95 -34.44 4.39
C LYS A 300 3.13 -34.06 5.28
N GLU A 301 4.34 -34.21 4.76
CA GLU A 301 5.57 -33.80 5.42
C GLU A 301 5.78 -32.31 5.14
N CYS A 302 5.32 -31.47 6.08
CA CYS A 302 5.55 -30.03 6.05
C CYS A 302 5.44 -29.46 7.46
N PRO A 303 6.11 -28.34 7.78
CA PRO A 303 5.99 -27.70 9.08
C PRO A 303 4.55 -27.22 9.35
N ASP A 304 4.11 -27.36 10.60
CA ASP A 304 2.82 -26.86 11.05
C ASP A 304 2.74 -25.33 10.99
N ILE A 305 1.53 -24.80 10.84
CA ILE A 305 1.27 -23.37 10.73
C ILE A 305 0.11 -23.00 11.66
N ASP A 306 0.40 -22.18 12.66
CA ASP A 306 -0.59 -21.61 13.56
C ASP A 306 -1.01 -20.23 13.05
N LEU A 307 -2.29 -20.05 12.76
CA LEU A 307 -2.83 -18.72 12.57
C LEU A 307 -3.00 -18.02 13.93
N MET A 308 -2.43 -16.82 14.05
CA MET A 308 -2.58 -16.03 15.25
C MET A 308 -3.91 -15.28 15.28
N VAL A 309 -4.50 -15.29 16.47
CA VAL A 309 -5.64 -14.46 16.85
C VAL A 309 -5.12 -13.12 17.38
N ILE A 310 -5.59 -11.99 16.81
CA ILE A 310 -5.18 -10.63 17.22
C ILE A 310 -6.16 -10.14 18.29
N PRO A 311 -5.81 -10.07 19.58
CA PRO A 311 -6.77 -9.98 20.71
C PRO A 311 -7.80 -8.83 20.70
N ASP A 312 -7.58 -7.77 19.91
CA ASP A 312 -8.41 -6.55 19.89
C ASP A 312 -9.18 -6.33 18.58
N ASP A 313 -9.23 -7.34 17.70
CA ASP A 313 -9.86 -7.25 16.38
C ASP A 313 -11.05 -8.22 16.32
N GLU A 314 -12.25 -7.79 16.75
CA GLU A 314 -13.47 -8.63 16.77
C GLU A 314 -13.76 -9.30 15.40
N ASP A 315 -13.31 -8.68 14.30
CA ASP A 315 -13.46 -9.18 12.93
C ASP A 315 -12.44 -10.27 12.54
N VAL A 316 -11.23 -10.26 13.10
CA VAL A 316 -10.18 -11.26 12.77
C VAL A 316 -10.15 -12.41 13.78
N THR A 317 -10.54 -12.16 15.04
CA THR A 317 -10.48 -13.13 16.14
C THR A 317 -11.58 -14.18 16.15
N SER A 318 -12.72 -13.89 15.52
CA SER A 318 -13.91 -14.74 15.55
C SER A 318 -14.09 -15.60 14.30
N LYS A 319 -13.33 -15.31 13.24
CA LYS A 319 -13.40 -16.01 11.96
C LYS A 319 -12.64 -17.32 12.04
N ASN A 320 -13.36 -18.44 12.04
CA ASN A 320 -12.74 -19.76 11.94
C ASN A 320 -12.16 -19.91 10.52
N TYR A 321 -10.85 -19.67 10.33
CA TYR A 321 -10.16 -19.81 9.04
C TYR A 321 -10.13 -21.26 8.50
N GLU A 322 -10.78 -22.20 9.18
CA GLU A 322 -11.13 -23.52 8.66
C GLU A 322 -12.40 -23.51 7.78
N SER A 323 -13.24 -22.47 7.86
CA SER A 323 -14.46 -22.37 7.04
C SER A 323 -14.15 -21.86 5.63
N LEU A 324 -14.66 -22.57 4.63
CA LEU A 324 -14.61 -22.15 3.22
C LEU A 324 -15.47 -20.90 2.94
N GLU A 325 -16.20 -20.39 3.93
CA GLU A 325 -17.07 -19.21 3.79
C GLU A 325 -16.28 -17.90 3.67
N LEU A 326 -14.99 -17.90 4.05
CA LEU A 326 -14.07 -16.76 3.92
C LEU A 326 -13.27 -16.77 2.61
N CYS A 327 -13.53 -17.75 1.73
CA CYS A 327 -12.95 -17.73 0.38
C CYS A 327 -13.28 -16.38 -0.27
N HIS A 328 -12.29 -15.75 -0.90
CA HIS A 328 -12.40 -14.45 -1.58
C HIS A 328 -12.30 -13.19 -0.70
N GLU A 329 -12.08 -13.31 0.61
CA GLU A 329 -11.56 -12.22 1.43
C GLU A 329 -10.03 -12.12 1.26
N ALA A 330 -9.49 -10.93 0.98
CA ALA A 330 -8.09 -10.80 0.55
C ALA A 330 -7.08 -11.33 1.59
N GLY A 331 -7.27 -11.05 2.87
CA GLY A 331 -6.41 -11.52 3.96
C GLY A 331 -6.44 -13.03 4.13
N PHE A 332 -7.61 -13.66 3.89
CA PHE A 332 -7.75 -15.12 3.87
C PHE A 332 -6.98 -15.73 2.69
N ASP A 333 -7.19 -15.21 1.49
CA ASP A 333 -6.48 -15.65 0.29
C ASP A 333 -4.96 -15.46 0.43
N ALA A 334 -4.50 -14.38 1.08
CA ALA A 334 -3.10 -14.16 1.40
C ALA A 334 -2.57 -15.23 2.37
N TYR A 335 -3.32 -15.56 3.43
CA TYR A 335 -2.96 -16.64 4.36
C TYR A 335 -2.86 -17.99 3.63
N ILE A 336 -3.88 -18.38 2.86
CA ILE A 336 -3.90 -19.63 2.08
C ILE A 336 -2.74 -19.68 1.09
N THR A 337 -2.40 -18.56 0.45
CA THR A 337 -1.23 -18.45 -0.43
C THR A 337 0.07 -18.79 0.31
N GLY A 338 0.22 -18.34 1.55
CA GLY A 338 1.40 -18.64 2.38
C GLY A 338 1.45 -20.09 2.84
N VAL A 339 0.32 -20.66 3.25
CA VAL A 339 0.21 -22.09 3.57
C VAL A 339 0.63 -22.95 2.38
N LEU A 340 0.09 -22.63 1.19
CA LEU A 340 0.45 -23.31 -0.05
C LEU A 340 1.96 -23.17 -0.35
N PHE A 341 2.54 -21.98 -0.16
CA PHE A 341 3.95 -21.76 -0.37
C PHE A 341 4.84 -22.59 0.56
N VAL A 342 4.49 -22.71 1.84
CA VAL A 342 5.22 -23.55 2.80
C VAL A 342 5.18 -25.02 2.38
N LYS A 343 4.01 -25.54 2.02
CA LYS A 343 3.85 -26.91 1.54
C LYS A 343 4.63 -27.19 0.26
N LEU A 344 4.50 -26.32 -0.75
CA LEU A 344 5.26 -26.44 -2.00
C LEU A 344 6.76 -26.43 -1.73
N SER A 345 7.20 -25.61 -0.79
CA SER A 345 8.61 -25.50 -0.43
C SER A 345 9.13 -26.76 0.27
N ALA A 346 8.37 -27.33 1.22
CA ALA A 346 8.72 -28.60 1.86
C ALA A 346 8.85 -29.74 0.83
N PHE A 347 7.87 -29.86 -0.06
CA PHE A 347 7.91 -30.84 -1.16
C PHE A 347 9.15 -30.65 -2.05
N LEU A 348 9.52 -29.41 -2.38
CA LEU A 348 10.69 -29.15 -3.21
C LEU A 348 12.02 -29.49 -2.50
N GLU A 349 12.10 -29.30 -1.18
CA GLU A 349 13.28 -29.67 -0.39
C GLU A 349 13.44 -31.20 -0.28
N GLU A 350 12.37 -31.96 0.00
CA GLU A 350 12.40 -33.45 0.05
C GLU A 350 12.79 -34.08 -1.29
N ASN A 351 12.28 -33.54 -2.39
CA ASN A 351 12.60 -34.08 -3.71
C ASN A 351 14.06 -33.81 -4.13
N ILE A 352 14.72 -32.81 -3.53
CA ILE A 352 16.15 -32.59 -3.72
C ILE A 352 16.98 -33.59 -2.94
N ASP A 353 16.61 -33.97 -1.72
CA ASP A 353 17.38 -34.97 -0.97
C ASP A 353 17.39 -36.33 -1.68
N ASN A 354 16.31 -36.67 -2.38
CA ASN A 354 16.24 -37.84 -3.26
C ASN A 354 17.12 -37.72 -4.53
N GLU A 355 17.45 -36.51 -5.01
CA GLU A 355 18.38 -36.29 -6.14
C GLU A 355 19.84 -36.07 -5.68
N LYS A 356 20.05 -35.52 -4.48
CA LYS A 356 21.37 -35.24 -3.87
C LYS A 356 22.05 -36.48 -3.28
N GLU A 357 21.37 -37.61 -3.13
CA GLU A 357 22.07 -38.90 -2.95
C GLU A 357 23.05 -39.20 -4.09
N LEU A 358 23.00 -38.47 -5.22
CA LEU A 358 23.96 -38.56 -6.32
C LEU A 358 25.13 -37.54 -6.28
N LEU A 359 25.11 -36.50 -5.43
CA LEU A 359 26.23 -35.55 -5.33
C LEU A 359 26.41 -35.02 -3.89
N SER A 360 27.46 -35.50 -3.24
CA SER A 360 27.94 -35.03 -1.94
C SER A 360 28.56 -33.63 -2.03
N GLN A 361 28.05 -32.68 -1.23
CA GLN A 361 28.79 -31.83 -0.28
C GLN A 361 27.91 -30.69 0.32
N VAL A 362 27.73 -30.78 1.65
CA VAL A 362 27.73 -29.75 2.72
C VAL A 362 26.97 -28.42 2.56
N THR A 363 25.95 -28.23 3.42
CA THR A 363 25.81 -27.14 4.42
C THR A 363 24.86 -27.61 5.53
N GLU A 364 25.03 -27.16 6.78
CA GLU A 364 24.14 -27.48 7.92
C GLU A 364 22.67 -27.21 7.53
N TYR A 365 21.93 -28.29 7.32
CA TYR A 365 20.50 -28.31 7.07
C TYR A 365 19.81 -28.41 8.43
N GLU A 366 19.06 -27.39 8.82
CA GLU A 366 18.08 -27.52 9.90
C GLU A 366 16.79 -28.06 9.29
N PRO A 367 16.42 -29.33 9.54
CA PRO A 367 15.16 -29.87 9.05
C PRO A 367 14.02 -28.99 9.57
N ASN A 368 13.09 -28.64 8.68
CA ASN A 368 11.81 -27.95 8.94
C ASN A 368 11.79 -26.41 8.90
N LYS A 369 12.92 -25.72 8.73
CA LYS A 369 12.93 -24.25 8.56
C LYS A 369 13.27 -23.87 7.13
N LEU A 370 12.39 -23.09 6.49
CA LEU A 370 12.58 -22.72 5.08
C LEU A 370 13.84 -21.88 4.91
N SER A 371 14.76 -22.43 4.13
CA SER A 371 16.08 -21.86 3.86
C SER A 371 16.06 -20.92 2.64
N ILE A 372 15.06 -20.03 2.59
CA ILE A 372 14.71 -19.19 1.40
C ILE A 372 15.92 -18.46 0.81
N TYR A 373 16.88 -18.06 1.64
CA TYR A 373 18.04 -17.26 1.24
C TYR A 373 19.32 -18.08 0.97
N SER A 374 19.46 -19.25 1.58
CA SER A 374 20.68 -20.06 1.52
C SER A 374 20.58 -21.24 0.55
N ASN A 375 19.38 -21.61 0.12
CA ASN A 375 19.17 -22.78 -0.72
C ASN A 375 19.09 -22.42 -2.21
N GLU A 376 20.03 -23.00 -2.99
CA GLU A 376 20.08 -22.88 -4.46
C GLU A 376 18.74 -23.23 -5.14
N LEU A 377 17.92 -24.09 -4.51
CA LEU A 377 16.57 -24.47 -4.94
C LEU A 377 15.71 -23.25 -5.33
N TYR A 378 15.69 -22.22 -4.49
CA TYR A 378 14.78 -21.10 -4.68
C TYR A 378 15.22 -20.15 -5.79
N LYS A 379 16.49 -20.21 -6.25
CA LYS A 379 16.96 -19.35 -7.35
C LYS A 379 16.17 -19.58 -8.64
N LYS A 380 15.71 -20.81 -8.88
CA LYS A 380 14.89 -21.18 -10.05
C LYS A 380 13.50 -20.56 -10.02
N TYR A 381 12.95 -20.25 -8.85
CA TYR A 381 11.58 -19.76 -8.68
C TYR A 381 11.51 -18.29 -8.30
N LYS A 382 12.57 -17.79 -7.67
CA LYS A 382 12.72 -16.41 -7.24
C LYS A 382 12.56 -15.48 -8.43
N ASN A 383 11.78 -14.43 -8.21
CA ASN A 383 11.61 -13.33 -9.14
C ASN A 383 11.03 -13.78 -10.49
N ARG A 384 10.16 -14.79 -10.46
CA ARG A 384 9.40 -15.27 -11.62
C ARG A 384 7.90 -15.23 -11.30
N ILE A 385 7.19 -14.34 -11.97
CA ILE A 385 5.75 -14.10 -11.80
C ILE A 385 5.00 -14.80 -12.93
N PHE A 386 3.94 -15.53 -12.61
CA PHE A 386 3.18 -16.28 -13.60
C PHE A 386 2.49 -15.37 -14.61
N ILE A 387 2.32 -15.84 -15.85
CA ILE A 387 1.51 -15.15 -16.87
C ILE A 387 0.54 -16.13 -17.53
N MET A 388 -0.72 -15.71 -17.64
CA MET A 388 -1.70 -16.38 -18.48
C MET A 388 -1.64 -15.86 -19.93
N GLN A 389 -1.77 -16.76 -20.90
CA GLN A 389 -2.02 -16.44 -22.31
C GLN A 389 -0.94 -15.54 -22.95
N SER A 390 0.33 -15.92 -22.79
CA SER A 390 1.49 -15.21 -23.36
C SER A 390 2.42 -16.19 -24.07
N ASP A 391 3.27 -15.67 -24.95
CA ASP A 391 4.40 -16.40 -25.55
C ASP A 391 5.36 -16.99 -24.51
N MET A 392 5.32 -16.47 -23.28
CA MET A 392 6.10 -16.93 -22.14
C MET A 392 5.20 -17.39 -20.98
N SER A 393 5.66 -18.37 -20.20
CA SER A 393 4.94 -18.85 -19.01
C SER A 393 5.15 -17.98 -17.76
N TYR A 394 6.10 -17.03 -17.80
CA TYR A 394 6.42 -16.15 -16.66
C TYR A 394 7.15 -14.86 -17.06
N ILE A 395 7.06 -13.86 -16.18
CA ILE A 395 7.88 -12.63 -16.15
C ILE A 395 9.03 -12.88 -15.19
N SER A 396 10.28 -12.76 -15.63
CA SER A 396 11.38 -12.56 -14.68
C SER A 396 11.39 -11.10 -14.22
N THR A 397 11.54 -10.79 -12.93
CA THR A 397 11.75 -9.40 -12.50
C THR A 397 13.23 -8.98 -12.63
N ILE A 398 14.16 -9.91 -12.91
CA ILE A 398 15.58 -9.67 -13.14
C ILE A 398 15.89 -9.74 -14.65
N LYS A 399 16.85 -8.94 -15.15
CA LYS A 399 17.22 -8.88 -16.58
C LYS A 399 18.17 -10.05 -16.97
N GLY A 400 17.81 -10.81 -18.01
CA GLY A 400 18.75 -11.62 -18.83
C GLY A 400 19.21 -12.96 -18.23
N LYS A 401 19.58 -13.91 -19.11
CA LYS A 401 20.02 -15.30 -18.83
C LYS A 401 20.77 -15.45 -17.50
N ASP A 402 20.37 -16.48 -16.72
CA ASP A 402 21.02 -16.93 -15.47
C ASP A 402 22.53 -16.66 -15.49
N GLY A 403 22.97 -15.66 -14.73
CA GLY A 403 24.34 -15.17 -14.90
C GLY A 403 24.75 -14.04 -13.97
N LYS A 404 25.20 -14.44 -12.78
CA LYS A 404 26.22 -13.81 -11.92
C LYS A 404 25.93 -12.44 -11.28
N ASN A 405 25.89 -12.52 -9.95
CA ASN A 405 26.26 -11.55 -8.91
C ASN A 405 25.53 -10.21 -8.81
N ASN A 406 24.94 -9.98 -7.64
CA ASN A 406 25.44 -8.90 -6.78
C ASN A 406 25.27 -9.26 -5.30
N ASN A 407 26.26 -8.80 -4.53
CA ASN A 407 26.62 -9.19 -3.16
C ASN A 407 25.47 -9.21 -2.14
N ASN A 408 25.46 -10.26 -1.33
CA ASN A 408 24.76 -10.33 -0.06
C ASN A 408 25.39 -9.32 0.91
N ASN A 409 24.78 -8.15 1.04
CA ASN A 409 24.93 -7.35 2.25
C ASN A 409 23.95 -7.88 3.29
N ASN A 410 24.45 -8.79 4.13
CA ASN A 410 23.83 -9.15 5.40
C ASN A 410 23.91 -7.93 6.33
N ASN A 411 22.94 -7.02 6.23
CA ASN A 411 22.61 -6.14 7.33
C ASN A 411 21.58 -6.86 8.20
N ASN A 412 22.10 -7.75 9.06
CA ASN A 412 21.45 -8.08 10.31
C ASN A 412 21.43 -6.80 11.15
N ASN A 413 20.29 -6.13 11.20
CA ASN A 413 19.91 -5.35 12.38
C ASN A 413 18.39 -5.21 12.48
N ASN A 414 17.91 -5.58 13.67
CA ASN A 414 16.64 -5.27 14.32
C ASN A 414 15.43 -6.20 14.06
N ASN A 415 15.23 -7.13 15.02
CA ASN A 415 13.97 -7.49 15.68
C ASN A 415 12.69 -7.81 14.87
N ASN A 416 12.75 -8.13 13.59
CA ASN A 416 11.57 -8.62 12.86
C ASN A 416 11.74 -10.07 12.37
N ASN A 417 11.21 -11.00 13.19
CA ASN A 417 11.12 -12.46 12.98
C ASN A 417 10.32 -12.89 11.73
N ILE A 418 9.85 -11.97 10.90
CA ILE A 418 9.09 -12.25 9.68
C ILE A 418 10.03 -12.86 8.63
N ILE A 419 9.66 -14.04 8.15
CA ILE A 419 10.38 -14.81 7.12
C ILE A 419 9.92 -14.40 5.73
N PHE A 420 8.61 -14.32 5.51
CA PHE A 420 8.02 -13.86 4.26
C PHE A 420 6.64 -13.24 4.50
N ILE A 421 6.16 -12.49 3.50
CA ILE A 421 4.87 -11.80 3.52
C ILE A 421 4.11 -12.21 2.27
N THR A 422 2.86 -12.61 2.42
CA THR A 422 1.97 -12.87 1.29
C THR A 422 1.07 -11.68 1.04
N ILE A 423 0.73 -11.46 -0.24
CA ILE A 423 -0.16 -10.38 -0.66
C ILE A 423 -1.32 -10.93 -1.49
N LYS A 424 -2.49 -10.32 -1.35
CA LYS A 424 -3.63 -10.52 -2.23
C LYS A 424 -4.37 -9.22 -2.51
#